data_AF-C7CBR9-F1
#
_entry.id   AF-C7CBR9-F1
#
_cell.length_a   1.000
_cell.length_b   1.000
_cell.length_c   1.000
_cell.angle_alpha   90.00
_cell.angle_beta   90.00
_cell.angle_gamma   90.00
#
_symmetry.space_group_name_H-M   'P 1'
#
loop_
_entity.id
_entity.type
_entity.pdbx_description
1 polymer ?
#
loop_
_entity_poly.entity_id
_entity_poly.type
_entity_poly.pdbx_seq_one_letter_code
_entity_poly.pdbx_strand_id
1 'polypeptide(L)'
;MRPVLFLTLLLSSACAAGGALAQQGSSWIDPPAKSGAAPAGGERAKPTAKSAPRFEVEPEARTRSRRAAAPSPAPVRRDMHRQDRTRTAEMRRARRAAIHERAREERYGHTARIHRPTPLPAPPPAPSLARSEPDPRFSDWAVAARRLSLGYLDSVSAPNGVMLSAAPRFYGSTVRFHGRVMTTNALLAEKQRFAQRWPERRYEPHGEPRIACDGASATCLVRIVHDFTAASPSRGARSQGVAELTLTVSFAGGAPVIVSEASRVLSRAGA
;
A
#
# COMPACT_ATOMS: atom_id res chain seq x y z
N MET A 1 -43.70 -38.78 26.66
CA MET A 1 -43.87 -39.16 25.24
C MET A 1 -43.05 -38.19 24.40
N ARG A 2 -42.07 -38.70 23.66
CA ARG A 2 -41.23 -37.95 22.70
C ARG A 2 -41.98 -37.87 21.35
N PRO A 3 -41.61 -36.91 20.49
CA PRO A 3 -41.06 -37.35 19.22
C PRO A 3 -39.68 -36.73 18.96
N VAL A 4 -38.77 -37.63 18.60
CA VAL A 4 -37.52 -37.36 17.89
C VAL A 4 -37.89 -37.24 16.42
N LEU A 5 -37.41 -36.21 15.74
CA LEU A 5 -37.44 -36.15 14.27
C LEU A 5 -36.04 -35.79 13.78
N PHE A 6 -35.35 -36.82 13.32
CA PHE A 6 -34.15 -36.73 12.50
C PHE A 6 -34.54 -36.21 11.11
N LEU A 7 -33.83 -35.20 10.61
CA LEU A 7 -33.67 -35.05 9.16
C LEU A 7 -32.26 -34.53 8.85
N THR A 8 -31.50 -35.41 8.22
CA THR A 8 -30.20 -35.21 7.57
C THR A 8 -30.35 -34.59 6.18
N LEU A 9 -29.22 -34.15 5.59
CA LEU A 9 -28.95 -33.62 4.23
C LEU A 9 -29.11 -32.09 4.10
N LEU A 10 -28.17 -31.30 3.55
CA LEU A 10 -27.10 -31.55 2.57
C LEU A 10 -25.86 -30.66 2.81
N LEU A 11 -24.69 -31.23 2.52
CA LEU A 11 -23.45 -30.53 2.21
C LEU A 11 -23.66 -29.56 1.03
N SER A 12 -23.38 -28.28 1.23
CA SER A 12 -23.06 -27.34 0.16
C SER A 12 -21.68 -26.76 0.43
N SER A 13 -20.68 -27.47 -0.07
CA SER A 13 -19.29 -27.03 -0.19
C SER A 13 -19.21 -25.91 -1.21
N ALA A 14 -19.39 -24.66 -0.78
CA ALA A 14 -19.05 -23.50 -1.58
C ALA A 14 -17.59 -23.13 -1.32
N CYS A 15 -16.72 -23.58 -2.22
CA CYS A 15 -15.37 -23.08 -2.40
C CYS A 15 -15.42 -21.58 -2.73
N ALA A 16 -15.51 -20.72 -1.72
CA ALA A 16 -15.04 -19.36 -1.85
C ALA A 16 -13.53 -19.41 -1.70
N ALA A 17 -12.84 -19.49 -2.85
CA ALA A 17 -11.48 -19.02 -3.01
C ALA A 17 -11.47 -17.51 -2.71
N GLY A 18 -11.60 -17.16 -1.43
CA GLY A 18 -11.33 -15.84 -0.91
C GLY A 18 -9.84 -15.64 -1.06
N GLY A 19 -9.49 -14.82 -2.04
CA GLY A 19 -8.14 -14.65 -2.55
C GLY A 19 -7.12 -14.65 -1.42
N ALA A 20 -6.04 -15.39 -1.63
CA ALA A 20 -4.79 -15.11 -0.97
C ALA A 20 -4.60 -13.60 -1.06
N LEU A 21 -4.86 -12.89 0.05
CA LEU A 21 -4.29 -11.59 0.29
C LEU A 21 -2.81 -11.87 0.18
N ALA A 22 -2.26 -11.57 -1.00
CA ALA A 22 -0.85 -11.43 -1.22
C ALA A 22 -0.37 -10.68 0.01
N GLN A 23 0.35 -11.38 0.89
CA GLN A 23 1.12 -10.76 1.94
C GLN A 23 2.14 -9.94 1.19
N GLN A 24 1.72 -8.71 0.82
CA GLN A 24 2.60 -7.67 0.36
C GLN A 24 3.68 -7.64 1.42
N GLY A 25 4.89 -8.01 1.02
CA GLY A 25 6.04 -8.16 1.89
C GLY A 25 6.31 -6.82 2.56
N SER A 26 5.65 -6.58 3.68
CA SER A 26 6.02 -5.52 4.60
C SER A 26 7.34 -6.00 5.16
N SER A 27 8.42 -5.40 4.67
CA SER A 27 9.76 -5.63 5.18
C SER A 27 9.69 -5.29 6.66
N TRP A 28 9.64 -6.33 7.45
CA TRP A 28 9.36 -6.28 8.86
C TRP A 28 10.73 -6.28 9.59
N ILE A 29 10.84 -5.67 10.76
CA ILE A 29 12.13 -5.57 11.47
C ILE A 29 12.63 -6.98 11.83
N ASP A 30 11.74 -7.93 12.16
CA ASP A 30 12.04 -9.38 12.38
C ASP A 30 10.80 -10.30 12.64
N PRO A 31 10.25 -11.04 11.63
CA PRO A 31 8.88 -11.60 11.71
C PRO A 31 8.79 -12.62 12.84
N PRO A 32 7.62 -12.80 13.47
CA PRO A 32 7.51 -13.75 14.57
C PRO A 32 8.00 -15.11 14.09
N ALA A 33 8.74 -15.82 14.94
CA ALA A 33 9.31 -17.11 14.60
C ALA A 33 8.24 -17.97 13.93
N LYS A 34 8.50 -18.41 12.69
CA LYS A 34 7.64 -19.38 12.01
C LYS A 34 7.59 -20.59 12.94
N SER A 35 6.41 -20.93 13.45
CA SER A 35 6.21 -22.19 14.14
C SER A 35 6.46 -23.31 13.12
N GLY A 36 7.64 -23.93 13.18
CA GLY A 36 8.00 -25.14 12.45
C GLY A 36 9.09 -24.97 11.39
N ALA A 37 10.36 -25.08 11.81
CA ALA A 37 11.42 -25.75 11.05
C ALA A 37 12.63 -25.98 11.97
N ALA A 38 12.87 -27.23 12.34
CA ALA A 38 14.14 -27.68 12.95
C ALA A 38 15.27 -27.67 11.89
N PRO A 39 16.55 -27.64 12.28
CA PRO A 39 17.64 -27.33 11.36
C PRO A 39 18.14 -28.56 10.60
N ALA A 40 18.28 -28.43 9.29
CA ALA A 40 19.27 -29.16 8.49
C ALA A 40 20.19 -28.05 7.93
N GLY A 41 21.50 -27.98 8.22
CA GLY A 41 22.47 -29.07 8.22
C GLY A 41 22.94 -29.28 6.79
N GLY A 42 24.08 -28.68 6.40
CA GLY A 42 24.73 -29.00 5.12
C GLY A 42 25.44 -27.84 4.41
N GLU A 43 26.68 -27.57 4.82
CA GLU A 43 27.74 -27.03 3.97
C GLU A 43 27.81 -27.75 2.61
N ARG A 44 28.12 -27.03 1.50
CA ARG A 44 29.40 -27.17 0.76
C ARG A 44 29.40 -26.49 -0.63
N ALA A 45 30.31 -25.52 -0.73
CA ALA A 45 31.26 -25.16 -1.80
C ALA A 45 30.88 -25.05 -3.30
N LYS A 46 31.33 -23.90 -3.82
CA LYS A 46 31.63 -23.46 -5.20
C LYS A 46 32.64 -24.38 -5.91
N PRO A 47 32.76 -24.32 -7.26
CA PRO A 47 34.05 -23.85 -7.79
C PRO A 47 33.97 -22.91 -9.00
N THR A 48 35.05 -22.14 -9.14
CA THR A 48 35.42 -21.13 -10.15
C THR A 48 36.35 -21.69 -11.23
N ALA A 49 36.33 -21.16 -12.45
CA ALA A 49 37.44 -21.02 -13.42
C ALA A 49 36.91 -20.49 -14.76
N LYS A 50 37.62 -19.83 -15.69
CA LYS A 50 38.77 -18.92 -15.80
C LYS A 50 38.75 -18.43 -17.27
N SER A 51 39.39 -17.30 -17.56
CA SER A 51 39.25 -16.50 -18.80
C SER A 51 40.17 -16.87 -19.99
N ALA A 52 39.69 -16.57 -21.23
CA ALA A 52 40.37 -16.00 -22.44
C ALA A 52 41.52 -16.79 -23.16
N PRO A 53 41.88 -16.57 -24.47
CA PRO A 53 41.87 -15.29 -25.19
C PRO A 53 41.55 -15.22 -26.73
N ARG A 54 41.55 -13.94 -27.15
CA ARG A 54 41.48 -13.18 -28.42
C ARG A 54 42.24 -13.70 -29.66
N PHE A 55 41.71 -13.44 -30.86
CA PHE A 55 42.46 -13.13 -32.09
C PHE A 55 41.68 -12.16 -32.99
N GLU A 56 42.41 -11.26 -33.65
CA GLU A 56 41.99 -10.05 -34.38
C GLU A 56 42.81 -10.00 -35.68
N VAL A 57 42.18 -9.91 -36.86
CA VAL A 57 42.81 -9.46 -38.13
C VAL A 57 41.75 -8.96 -39.14
N GLU A 58 41.90 -7.72 -39.62
CA GLU A 58 41.42 -7.14 -40.90
C GLU A 58 42.68 -6.86 -41.78
N PRO A 59 42.66 -6.58 -43.13
CA PRO A 59 41.95 -5.44 -43.77
C PRO A 59 41.51 -5.54 -45.30
N GLU A 60 40.69 -4.56 -45.75
CA GLU A 60 40.60 -3.84 -47.09
C GLU A 60 40.31 -4.58 -48.46
N ALA A 61 39.73 -4.08 -49.58
CA ALA A 61 39.01 -2.86 -50.03
C ALA A 61 38.46 -2.97 -51.53
N ARG A 62 37.40 -2.18 -51.90
CA ARG A 62 36.90 -1.64 -53.24
C ARG A 62 36.44 -2.61 -54.39
N THR A 63 35.53 -2.37 -55.37
CA THR A 63 35.04 -1.18 -56.15
C THR A 63 33.69 -1.47 -56.93
N ARG A 64 33.02 -0.40 -57.47
CA ARG A 64 31.70 -0.26 -58.19
C ARG A 64 31.55 -0.86 -59.62
N SER A 65 30.30 -1.06 -60.10
CA SER A 65 29.77 -0.55 -61.41
C SER A 65 28.22 -0.64 -61.56
N ARG A 66 27.64 0.01 -62.61
CA ARG A 66 26.29 0.64 -62.74
C ARG A 66 25.65 0.33 -64.13
N ARG A 67 24.30 0.24 -64.27
CA ARG A 67 23.50 0.54 -65.51
C ARG A 67 21.98 0.36 -65.29
N ALA A 68 21.07 0.77 -66.18
CA ALA A 68 20.51 2.10 -66.52
C ALA A 68 19.08 1.88 -67.10
N ALA A 69 18.19 2.90 -67.04
CA ALA A 69 16.78 2.86 -67.48
C ALA A 69 16.52 3.72 -68.74
N ALA A 70 15.42 3.45 -69.46
CA ALA A 70 14.94 4.20 -70.64
C ALA A 70 13.68 5.08 -70.34
N PRO A 71 13.38 6.13 -71.15
CA PRO A 71 12.46 7.22 -70.76
C PRO A 71 11.04 7.18 -71.39
N SER A 72 10.11 7.96 -70.81
CA SER A 72 8.71 8.17 -71.23
C SER A 72 8.31 9.67 -71.17
N PRO A 73 7.21 10.11 -71.84
CA PRO A 73 7.03 11.49 -72.32
C PRO A 73 6.47 12.52 -71.30
N ALA A 74 6.51 13.78 -71.74
CA ALA A 74 6.56 15.09 -71.04
C ALA A 74 5.54 15.44 -69.92
N PRO A 75 5.92 16.33 -68.96
CA PRO A 75 5.26 16.52 -67.64
C PRO A 75 3.98 17.38 -67.61
N VAL A 76 3.73 18.25 -68.59
CA VAL A 76 2.75 19.36 -68.42
C VAL A 76 1.29 18.90 -68.31
N ARG A 77 0.88 17.83 -69.01
CA ARG A 77 -0.50 17.32 -68.95
C ARG A 77 -0.83 16.58 -67.65
N ARG A 78 0.18 16.02 -66.96
CA ARG A 78 -0.02 15.32 -65.68
C ARG A 78 -0.28 16.29 -64.54
N ASP A 79 0.39 17.45 -64.55
CA ASP A 79 0.30 18.40 -63.45
C ASP A 79 -1.06 19.10 -63.39
N MET A 80 -1.65 19.44 -64.55
CA MET A 80 -2.97 20.08 -64.59
C MET A 80 -4.10 19.16 -64.08
N HIS A 81 -4.12 17.88 -64.47
CA HIS A 81 -5.08 16.90 -63.94
C HIS A 81 -4.88 16.60 -62.45
N ARG A 82 -3.65 16.71 -61.95
CA ARG A 82 -3.35 16.56 -60.52
C ARG A 82 -3.91 17.73 -59.71
N GLN A 83 -3.73 18.95 -60.20
CA GLN A 83 -4.22 20.18 -59.57
C GLN A 83 -5.75 20.25 -59.53
N ASP A 84 -6.44 19.80 -60.59
CA ASP A 84 -7.90 19.79 -60.64
C ASP A 84 -8.51 18.74 -59.66
N ARG A 85 -7.85 17.58 -59.54
CA ARG A 85 -8.22 16.54 -58.56
C ARG A 85 -8.02 17.00 -57.12
N THR A 86 -6.94 17.72 -56.81
CA THR A 86 -6.71 18.25 -55.46
C THR A 86 -7.74 19.32 -55.10
N ARG A 87 -8.06 20.23 -56.03
CA ARG A 87 -9.08 21.27 -55.81
C ARG A 87 -10.47 20.66 -55.58
N THR A 88 -10.83 19.65 -56.37
CA THR A 88 -12.12 18.95 -56.18
C THR A 88 -12.18 18.21 -54.84
N ALA A 89 -11.07 17.60 -54.40
CA ALA A 89 -11.00 16.92 -53.11
C ALA A 89 -11.11 17.91 -51.93
N GLU A 90 -10.48 19.07 -52.03
CA GLU A 90 -10.57 20.15 -51.03
C GLU A 90 -11.99 20.69 -50.92
N MET A 91 -12.67 20.96 -52.05
CA MET A 91 -14.08 21.39 -52.03
C MET A 91 -14.99 20.35 -51.36
N ARG A 92 -14.76 19.06 -51.60
CA ARG A 92 -15.54 17.99 -50.94
C ARG A 92 -15.28 17.92 -49.44
N ARG A 93 -14.05 18.17 -48.99
CA ARG A 93 -13.70 18.25 -47.55
C ARG A 93 -14.34 19.47 -46.90
N ALA A 94 -14.26 20.64 -47.51
CA ALA A 94 -14.88 21.86 -47.02
C ALA A 94 -16.40 21.72 -46.90
N ARG A 95 -17.06 21.13 -47.91
CA ARG A 95 -18.51 20.86 -47.85
C ARG A 95 -18.89 19.91 -46.72
N ARG A 96 -18.10 18.85 -46.48
CA ARG A 96 -18.33 17.93 -45.35
C ARG A 96 -18.15 18.63 -44.01
N ALA A 97 -17.11 19.46 -43.86
CA ALA A 97 -16.88 20.22 -42.64
C ALA A 97 -18.06 21.18 -42.33
N ALA A 98 -18.56 21.90 -43.35
CA ALA A 98 -19.71 22.79 -43.19
C ALA A 98 -21.00 22.05 -42.78
N ILE A 99 -21.23 20.83 -43.29
CA ILE A 99 -22.37 20.01 -42.88
C ILE A 99 -22.23 19.56 -41.42
N HIS A 100 -21.03 19.15 -41.00
CA HIS A 100 -20.78 18.74 -39.62
C HIS A 100 -20.91 19.90 -38.64
N GLU A 101 -20.50 21.12 -39.03
CA GLU A 101 -20.64 22.31 -38.18
C GLU A 101 -22.11 22.67 -37.97
N ARG A 102 -22.91 22.71 -39.04
CA ARG A 102 -24.36 22.93 -38.94
C ARG A 102 -25.04 21.88 -38.06
N ALA A 103 -24.67 20.61 -38.19
CA ALA A 103 -25.21 19.55 -37.33
C ALA A 103 -24.80 19.69 -35.85
N ARG A 104 -23.62 20.27 -35.55
CA ARG A 104 -23.21 20.60 -34.17
C ARG A 104 -24.02 21.76 -33.61
N GLU A 105 -24.21 22.82 -34.39
CA GLU A 105 -25.02 23.98 -34.00
C GLU A 105 -26.48 23.59 -33.74
N GLU A 106 -27.08 22.77 -34.61
CA GLU A 106 -28.44 22.25 -34.43
C GLU A 106 -28.56 21.38 -33.17
N ARG A 107 -27.58 20.49 -32.92
CA ARG A 107 -27.54 19.70 -31.68
C ARG A 107 -27.44 20.59 -30.44
N TYR A 108 -26.58 21.61 -30.48
CA TYR A 108 -26.39 22.52 -29.36
C TYR A 108 -27.66 23.33 -29.08
N GLY A 109 -28.31 23.85 -30.13
CA GLY A 109 -29.60 24.55 -30.03
C GLY A 109 -30.73 23.65 -29.52
N HIS A 110 -30.76 22.38 -29.93
CA HIS A 110 -31.74 21.41 -29.45
C HIS A 110 -31.53 21.07 -27.96
N THR A 111 -30.29 20.83 -27.52
CA THR A 111 -30.00 20.60 -26.08
C THR A 111 -30.30 21.83 -25.22
N ALA A 112 -30.00 23.03 -25.71
CA ALA A 112 -30.29 24.29 -25.01
C ALA A 112 -31.80 24.56 -24.89
N ARG A 113 -32.61 24.12 -25.88
CA ARG A 113 -34.07 24.28 -25.86
C ARG A 113 -34.75 23.26 -24.93
N ILE A 114 -34.18 22.07 -24.74
CA ILE A 114 -34.73 21.04 -23.83
C ILE A 114 -34.48 21.37 -22.34
N HIS A 115 -33.46 22.17 -22.02
CA HIS A 115 -33.08 22.51 -20.64
C HIS A 115 -33.34 23.97 -20.27
N ARG A 116 -34.51 24.53 -20.63
CA ARG A 116 -34.96 25.79 -20.03
C ARG A 116 -35.51 25.47 -18.62
N PRO A 117 -34.81 25.81 -17.52
CA PRO A 117 -35.28 25.44 -16.19
C PRO A 117 -36.49 26.30 -15.85
N THR A 118 -37.61 25.65 -15.53
CA THR A 118 -38.72 26.31 -14.84
C THR A 118 -38.22 26.68 -13.43
N PRO A 119 -38.47 27.89 -12.90
CA PRO A 119 -38.05 28.22 -11.54
C PRO A 119 -38.79 27.30 -10.56
N LEU A 120 -38.07 26.37 -9.93
CA LEU A 120 -38.59 25.59 -8.83
C LEU A 120 -38.66 26.48 -7.58
N PRO A 121 -39.72 26.38 -6.75
CA PRO A 121 -39.74 27.05 -5.46
C PRO A 121 -38.56 26.58 -4.60
N ALA A 122 -37.95 27.51 -3.86
CA ALA A 122 -36.79 27.23 -3.03
C ALA A 122 -37.09 26.07 -2.05
N PRO A 123 -36.18 25.09 -1.89
CA PRO A 123 -36.37 24.06 -0.88
C PRO A 123 -36.42 24.70 0.51
N PRO A 124 -37.22 24.15 1.45
CA PRO A 124 -37.19 24.61 2.83
C PRO A 124 -35.76 24.51 3.38
N PRO A 125 -35.36 25.39 4.32
CA PRO A 125 -34.03 25.31 4.90
C PRO A 125 -33.82 23.90 5.46
N ALA A 126 -32.78 23.21 4.98
CA ALA A 126 -32.38 21.94 5.56
C ALA A 126 -32.18 22.16 7.07
N PRO A 127 -32.62 21.23 7.94
CA PRO A 127 -32.27 21.31 9.34
C PRO A 127 -30.74 21.42 9.39
N SER A 128 -30.22 22.48 10.03
CA SER A 128 -28.81 22.54 10.28
C SER A 128 -28.50 21.28 11.07
N LEU A 129 -27.74 20.36 10.47
CA LEU A 129 -27.02 19.38 11.25
C LEU A 129 -26.10 20.24 12.11
N ALA A 130 -26.57 20.58 13.31
CA ALA A 130 -25.74 21.16 14.34
C ALA A 130 -24.47 20.33 14.32
N ARG A 131 -23.35 20.98 13.99
CA ARG A 131 -22.03 20.36 13.96
C ARG A 131 -21.90 19.69 15.31
N SER A 132 -22.10 18.37 15.37
CA SER A 132 -22.11 17.66 16.64
C SER A 132 -20.76 17.94 17.26
N GLU A 133 -20.75 18.60 18.42
CA GLU A 133 -19.50 18.85 19.10
C GLU A 133 -18.82 17.51 19.33
N PRO A 134 -17.49 17.42 19.13
CA PRO A 134 -16.76 16.19 19.38
C PRO A 134 -17.06 15.74 20.81
N ASP A 135 -17.54 14.50 20.98
CA ASP A 135 -17.78 13.93 22.30
C ASP A 135 -16.52 14.13 23.16
N PRO A 136 -16.60 14.78 24.33
CA PRO A 136 -15.43 15.13 25.14
C PRO A 136 -14.60 13.89 25.52
N ARG A 137 -15.23 12.71 25.58
CA ARG A 137 -14.55 11.43 25.81
C ARG A 137 -13.50 11.14 24.74
N PHE A 138 -13.71 11.56 23.50
CA PHE A 138 -12.74 11.37 22.43
C PHE A 138 -11.47 12.19 22.63
N SER A 139 -11.58 13.39 23.20
CA SER A 139 -10.41 14.20 23.57
C SER A 139 -9.61 13.51 24.66
N ASP A 140 -10.27 13.05 25.72
CA ASP A 140 -9.61 12.37 26.84
C ASP A 140 -8.96 11.04 26.41
N TRP A 141 -9.66 10.26 25.58
CA TRP A 141 -9.12 9.03 25.01
C TRP A 141 -7.94 9.30 24.10
N ALA A 142 -7.96 10.35 23.28
CA ALA A 142 -6.83 10.71 22.43
C ALA A 142 -5.60 11.08 23.27
N VAL A 143 -5.77 11.85 24.35
CA VAL A 143 -4.69 12.19 25.28
C VAL A 143 -4.14 10.94 25.98
N ALA A 144 -5.02 10.07 26.47
CA ALA A 144 -4.63 8.83 27.14
C ALA A 144 -3.92 7.85 26.18
N ALA A 145 -4.43 7.69 24.95
CA ALA A 145 -3.81 6.87 23.92
C ALA A 145 -2.43 7.41 23.52
N ARG A 146 -2.28 8.73 23.39
CA ARG A 146 -0.99 9.38 23.15
C ARG A 146 0.00 9.02 24.26
N ARG A 147 -0.37 9.26 25.52
CA ARG A 147 0.48 8.97 26.69
C ARG A 147 0.87 7.49 26.75
N LEU A 148 -0.08 6.58 26.56
CA LEU A 148 0.17 5.14 26.55
C LEU A 148 1.17 4.77 25.44
N SER A 149 0.95 5.29 24.23
CA SER A 149 1.74 4.93 23.05
C SER A 149 3.18 5.46 23.08
N LEU A 150 3.40 6.68 23.60
CA LEU A 150 4.73 7.23 23.80
C LEU A 150 5.46 6.51 24.94
N GLY A 151 4.78 6.27 26.07
CA GLY A 151 5.34 5.48 27.17
C GLY A 151 5.65 4.04 26.77
N TYR A 152 4.90 3.47 25.83
CA TYR A 152 5.21 2.18 25.20
C TYR A 152 6.50 2.26 24.39
N LEU A 153 6.65 3.27 23.54
CA LEU A 153 7.84 3.45 22.71
C LEU A 153 9.13 3.65 23.55
N ASP A 154 9.01 4.40 24.63
CA ASP A 154 10.08 4.57 25.63
C ASP A 154 10.42 3.23 26.29
N SER A 155 9.39 2.47 26.71
CA SER A 155 9.56 1.17 27.35
C SER A 155 10.25 0.15 26.44
N VAL A 156 9.97 0.14 25.14
CA VAL A 156 10.63 -0.78 24.20
C VAL A 156 12.05 -0.33 23.85
N SER A 157 12.38 0.95 24.02
CA SER A 157 13.75 1.46 23.91
C SER A 157 14.59 1.22 25.18
N ALA A 158 13.97 0.83 26.29
CA ALA A 158 14.64 0.60 27.56
C ALA A 158 15.42 -0.73 27.59
N PRO A 159 16.37 -0.90 28.54
CA PRO A 159 17.06 -2.16 28.76
C PRO A 159 16.10 -3.34 28.96
N ASN A 160 16.52 -4.56 28.59
CA ASN A 160 15.68 -5.75 28.56
C ASN A 160 14.85 -5.98 29.82
N GLY A 161 15.46 -5.91 31.00
CA GLY A 161 14.75 -6.12 32.27
C GLY A 161 13.63 -5.08 32.51
N VAL A 162 13.87 -3.83 32.11
CA VAL A 162 12.89 -2.75 32.23
C VAL A 162 11.74 -2.94 31.22
N MET A 163 12.07 -3.22 29.95
CA MET A 163 11.06 -3.49 28.93
C MET A 163 10.14 -4.66 29.32
N LEU A 164 10.73 -5.78 29.75
CA LEU A 164 9.97 -7.01 30.01
C LEU A 164 9.11 -6.90 31.28
N SER A 165 9.60 -6.23 32.33
CA SER A 165 8.80 -5.99 33.53
C SER A 165 7.66 -4.99 33.28
N ALA A 166 7.86 -4.01 32.40
CA ALA A 166 6.85 -3.05 32.02
C ALA A 166 5.81 -3.61 31.04
N ALA A 167 6.16 -4.58 30.19
CA ALA A 167 5.31 -5.05 29.10
C ALA A 167 3.86 -5.42 29.50
N PRO A 168 3.59 -6.15 30.61
CA PRO A 168 2.23 -6.54 30.97
C PRO A 168 1.26 -5.36 31.16
N ARG A 169 1.75 -4.19 31.57
CA ARG A 169 0.91 -3.01 31.84
C ARG A 169 0.31 -2.37 30.58
N PHE A 170 0.86 -2.70 29.41
CA PHE A 170 0.44 -2.10 28.15
C PHE A 170 -0.64 -2.89 27.43
N TYR A 171 -0.77 -4.19 27.69
CA TYR A 171 -1.53 -5.08 26.81
C TYR A 171 -2.82 -5.59 27.44
N GLY A 172 -3.84 -5.79 26.61
CA GLY A 172 -5.03 -6.54 26.99
C GLY A 172 -4.76 -8.03 27.17
N SER A 173 -5.76 -8.77 27.65
CA SER A 173 -5.71 -10.24 27.84
C SER A 173 -5.50 -11.01 26.53
N THR A 174 -6.04 -10.47 25.44
CA THR A 174 -5.90 -10.97 24.07
C THR A 174 -5.47 -9.84 23.15
N VAL A 175 -4.43 -10.07 22.35
CA VAL A 175 -3.83 -9.06 21.48
C VAL A 175 -3.66 -9.61 20.07
N ARG A 176 -4.03 -8.81 19.07
CA ARG A 176 -3.66 -9.06 17.67
C ARG A 176 -2.26 -8.50 17.42
N PHE A 177 -1.25 -9.33 17.54
CA PHE A 177 0.16 -9.01 17.35
C PHE A 177 0.60 -9.41 15.93
N HIS A 178 0.86 -8.42 15.07
CA HIS A 178 1.26 -8.62 13.66
C HIS A 178 0.38 -9.60 12.88
N GLY A 179 -0.94 -9.46 13.06
CA GLY A 179 -1.94 -10.29 12.39
C GLY A 179 -2.26 -11.60 13.11
N ARG A 180 -1.54 -11.95 14.19
CA ARG A 180 -1.80 -13.16 14.98
C ARG A 180 -2.52 -12.81 16.27
N VAL A 181 -3.60 -13.51 16.58
CA VAL A 181 -4.26 -13.39 17.89
C VAL A 181 -3.47 -14.20 18.92
N MET A 182 -3.06 -13.57 20.01
CA MET A 182 -2.22 -14.16 21.05
C MET A 182 -2.75 -13.80 22.44
N THR A 183 -2.57 -14.71 23.41
CA THR A 183 -2.75 -14.39 24.83
C THR A 183 -1.61 -13.50 25.31
N THR A 184 -1.81 -12.77 26.41
CA THR A 184 -0.74 -11.94 27.02
C THR A 184 0.52 -12.75 27.30
N ASN A 185 0.41 -13.96 27.84
CA ASN A 185 1.59 -14.80 28.13
C ASN A 185 2.38 -15.16 26.85
N ALA A 186 1.68 -15.51 25.77
CA ALA A 186 2.32 -15.82 24.49
C ALA A 186 2.99 -14.58 23.89
N LEU A 187 2.37 -13.40 24.04
CA LEU A 187 2.94 -12.12 23.62
C LEU A 187 4.20 -11.78 24.43
N LEU A 188 4.18 -11.95 25.76
CA LEU A 188 5.34 -11.68 26.60
C LEU A 188 6.53 -12.58 26.25
N ALA A 189 6.29 -13.86 25.95
CA ALA A 189 7.32 -14.75 25.44
C ALA A 189 7.91 -14.26 24.10
N GLU A 190 7.09 -13.71 23.20
CA GLU A 190 7.57 -13.13 21.95
C GLU A 190 8.39 -11.85 22.18
N LYS A 191 7.94 -10.98 23.10
CA LYS A 191 8.69 -9.78 23.51
C LYS A 191 10.04 -10.14 24.14
N GLN A 192 10.11 -11.21 24.92
CA GLN A 192 11.36 -11.74 25.46
C GLN A 192 12.33 -12.17 24.37
N ARG A 193 11.87 -12.95 23.38
CA ARG A 193 12.72 -13.36 22.25
C ARG A 193 13.20 -12.17 21.44
N PHE A 194 12.32 -11.20 21.18
CA PHE A 194 12.68 -9.94 20.54
C PHE A 194 13.78 -9.20 21.31
N ALA A 195 13.63 -9.07 22.63
CA ALA A 195 14.61 -8.39 23.48
C ALA A 195 15.97 -9.10 23.54
N GLN A 196 15.98 -10.44 23.47
CA GLN A 196 17.20 -11.24 23.38
C GLN A 196 17.89 -11.10 22.01
N ARG A 197 17.11 -11.00 20.92
CA ARG A 197 17.65 -10.84 19.56
C ARG A 197 18.22 -9.44 19.35
N TRP A 198 17.61 -8.41 19.92
CA TRP A 198 18.01 -7.01 19.78
C TRP A 198 18.20 -6.37 21.16
N PRO A 199 19.25 -6.73 21.91
CA PRO A 199 19.47 -6.28 23.28
C PRO A 199 19.71 -4.76 23.39
N GLU A 200 20.33 -4.18 22.36
CA GLU A 200 20.50 -2.74 22.22
C GLU A 200 19.51 -2.24 21.19
N ARG A 201 18.60 -1.37 21.59
CA ARG A 201 17.54 -0.87 20.69
C ARG A 201 17.07 0.50 21.13
N ARG A 202 16.71 1.34 20.16
CA ARG A 202 16.18 2.67 20.39
C ARG A 202 15.22 3.06 19.28
N TYR A 203 14.09 3.63 19.69
CA TYR A 203 13.00 4.05 18.82
C TYR A 203 12.64 5.51 19.12
N GLU A 204 12.82 6.39 18.14
CA GLU A 204 12.61 7.83 18.30
C GLU A 204 11.44 8.32 17.45
N PRO A 205 10.34 8.79 18.04
CA PRO A 205 9.16 9.20 17.29
C PRO A 205 9.42 10.47 16.45
N HIS A 206 8.87 10.48 15.24
CA HIS A 206 8.83 11.66 14.37
C HIS A 206 7.65 12.53 14.78
N GLY A 207 7.91 13.48 15.67
CA GLY A 207 6.88 14.38 16.16
C GLY A 207 5.72 13.64 16.85
N GLU A 208 4.50 14.14 16.65
CA GLU A 208 3.34 13.66 17.39
C GLU A 208 2.64 12.46 16.75
N PRO A 209 2.20 11.47 17.55
CA PRO A 209 1.36 10.38 17.06
C PRO A 209 0.09 10.88 16.38
N ARG A 210 -0.29 10.24 15.28
CA ARG A 210 -1.61 10.43 14.66
C ARG A 210 -2.62 9.53 15.36
N ILE A 211 -3.70 10.11 15.87
CA ILE A 211 -4.69 9.40 16.68
C ILE A 211 -6.08 9.62 16.10
N ALA A 212 -6.84 8.53 15.96
CA ALA A 212 -8.26 8.55 15.59
C ALA A 212 -9.03 7.62 16.52
N CYS A 213 -10.06 8.14 17.18
CA CYS A 213 -10.86 7.40 18.14
C CYS A 213 -12.24 7.07 17.57
N ASP A 214 -12.75 5.89 17.91
CA ASP A 214 -14.07 5.39 17.58
C ASP A 214 -14.87 5.09 18.85
N GLY A 215 -15.97 5.82 19.02
CA GLY A 215 -16.87 5.66 20.15
C GLY A 215 -17.62 4.34 20.18
N ALA A 216 -17.94 3.77 19.02
CA ALA A 216 -18.72 2.54 18.94
C ALA A 216 -17.93 1.33 19.47
N SER A 217 -16.64 1.25 19.14
CA SER A 217 -15.75 0.20 19.63
C SER A 217 -15.01 0.54 20.92
N ALA A 218 -15.14 1.78 21.42
CA ALA A 218 -14.33 2.32 22.51
C ALA A 218 -12.83 2.10 22.27
N THR A 219 -12.35 2.42 21.07
CA THR A 219 -10.93 2.28 20.71
C THR A 219 -10.34 3.53 20.09
N CYS A 220 -9.02 3.67 20.16
CA CYS A 220 -8.26 4.62 19.36
C CYS A 220 -7.19 3.90 18.54
N LEU A 221 -7.12 4.24 17.25
CA LEU A 221 -6.03 3.88 16.37
C LEU A 221 -4.92 4.93 16.49
N VAL A 222 -3.72 4.49 16.86
CA VAL A 222 -2.53 5.33 16.98
C VAL A 222 -1.52 4.92 15.91
N ARG A 223 -0.99 5.88 15.17
CA ARG A 223 0.12 5.68 14.21
C ARG A 223 1.31 6.55 14.60
N ILE A 224 2.48 5.94 14.69
CA ILE A 224 3.74 6.58 15.05
C ILE A 224 4.78 6.22 14.01
N VAL A 225 5.23 7.21 13.24
CA VAL A 225 6.46 7.09 12.45
C VAL A 225 7.63 7.36 13.38
N HIS A 226 8.68 6.56 13.32
CA HIS A 226 9.84 6.68 14.19
C HIS A 226 11.12 6.19 13.49
N ASP A 227 12.24 6.77 13.88
CA ASP A 227 13.56 6.19 13.60
C ASP A 227 13.79 5.01 14.52
N PHE A 228 14.39 3.94 14.00
CA PHE A 228 14.81 2.80 14.79
C PHE A 228 16.29 2.51 14.60
N THR A 229 16.92 2.11 15.69
CA THR A 229 18.22 1.43 15.70
C THR A 229 18.10 0.19 16.57
N ALA A 230 18.66 -0.91 16.11
CA ALA A 230 18.71 -2.18 16.83
C ALA A 230 20.07 -2.84 16.57
N ALA A 231 20.75 -3.28 17.61
CA ALA A 231 22.05 -3.92 17.56
C ALA A 231 22.10 -5.15 18.44
N SER A 232 22.91 -6.12 18.01
CA SER A 232 23.23 -7.33 18.74
C SER A 232 24.75 -7.55 18.63
N PRO A 233 25.55 -6.94 19.53
CA PRO A 233 27.00 -7.03 19.47
C PRO A 233 27.53 -8.47 19.45
N SER A 234 26.93 -9.34 20.27
CA SER A 234 27.26 -10.77 20.32
C SER A 234 27.08 -11.51 19.00
N ARG A 235 26.23 -11.00 18.10
CA ARG A 235 25.96 -11.57 16.77
C ARG A 235 26.58 -10.74 15.64
N GLY A 236 27.25 -9.63 15.94
CA GLY A 236 27.72 -8.68 14.93
C GLY A 236 26.61 -8.11 14.05
N ALA A 237 25.36 -8.08 14.53
CA ALA A 237 24.20 -7.70 13.72
C ALA A 237 23.71 -6.29 14.08
N ARG A 238 23.30 -5.52 13.07
CA ARG A 238 22.67 -4.20 13.22
C ARG A 238 21.51 -4.05 12.24
N SER A 239 20.48 -3.31 12.65
CA SER A 239 19.38 -2.88 11.80
C SER A 239 18.99 -1.46 12.16
N GLN A 240 18.73 -0.62 11.17
CA GLN A 240 18.34 0.76 11.39
C GLN A 240 17.56 1.33 10.19
N GLY A 241 16.79 2.39 10.44
CA GLY A 241 15.99 3.05 9.41
C GLY A 241 14.77 3.74 10.01
N VAL A 242 13.73 3.90 9.19
CA VAL A 242 12.46 4.49 9.60
C VAL A 242 11.37 3.41 9.58
N ALA A 243 10.51 3.38 10.59
CA ALA A 243 9.38 2.47 10.67
C ALA A 243 8.09 3.19 11.10
N GLU A 244 6.94 2.61 10.76
CA GLU A 244 5.65 3.01 11.31
C GLU A 244 5.16 1.94 12.28
N LEU A 245 4.81 2.34 13.48
CA LEU A 245 4.09 1.56 14.49
C LEU A 245 2.61 1.93 14.44
N THR A 246 1.73 0.94 14.44
CA THR A 246 0.29 1.08 14.54
C THR A 246 -0.20 0.33 15.77
N LEU A 247 -0.87 1.04 16.69
CA LEU A 247 -1.50 0.47 17.88
C LEU A 247 -3.01 0.67 17.81
N THR A 248 -3.77 -0.32 18.25
CA THR A 248 -5.18 -0.12 18.63
C THR A 248 -5.26 -0.18 20.15
N VAL A 249 -5.66 0.94 20.75
CA VAL A 249 -5.85 1.08 22.19
C VAL A 249 -7.33 0.94 22.50
N SER A 250 -7.70 0.06 23.42
CA SER A 250 -9.07 -0.12 23.90
C SER A 250 -9.27 0.57 25.25
N PHE A 251 -10.46 1.15 25.42
CA PHE A 251 -10.94 1.79 26.64
C PHE A 251 -12.12 1.04 27.28
N ALA A 252 -12.52 -0.11 26.71
CA ALA A 252 -13.70 -0.85 27.15
C ALA A 252 -13.59 -1.39 28.59
N GLY A 253 -12.37 -1.60 29.10
CA GLY A 253 -12.10 -2.08 30.46
C GLY A 253 -11.74 -0.99 31.47
N GLY A 254 -11.98 0.29 31.15
CA GLY A 254 -11.63 1.45 31.98
C GLY A 254 -10.18 1.89 31.82
N ALA A 255 -9.21 1.02 32.09
CA ALA A 255 -7.80 1.32 31.85
C ALA A 255 -7.45 1.14 30.35
N PRO A 256 -6.70 2.08 29.73
CA PRO A 256 -6.33 1.98 28.33
C PRO A 256 -5.30 0.87 28.11
N VAL A 257 -5.59 -0.06 27.20
CA VAL A 257 -4.71 -1.20 26.87
C VAL A 257 -4.59 -1.41 25.37
N ILE A 258 -3.42 -1.85 24.91
CA ILE A 258 -3.15 -2.22 23.53
C ILE A 258 -3.80 -3.59 23.24
N VAL A 259 -4.72 -3.60 22.28
CA VAL A 259 -5.41 -4.82 21.79
C VAL A 259 -4.96 -5.21 20.38
N SER A 260 -4.24 -4.35 19.69
CA SER A 260 -3.55 -4.67 18.43
C SER A 260 -2.23 -3.93 18.33
N GLU A 261 -1.20 -4.61 17.84
CA GLU A 261 0.08 -4.01 17.49
C GLU A 261 0.50 -4.49 16.10
N ALA A 262 0.82 -3.54 15.23
CA ALA A 262 1.34 -3.75 13.90
C ALA A 262 2.49 -2.78 13.65
N SER A 263 3.48 -3.14 12.84
CA SER A 263 4.53 -2.21 12.41
C SER A 263 5.06 -2.60 11.03
N ARG A 264 5.72 -1.65 10.37
CA ARG A 264 6.31 -1.84 9.04
C ARG A 264 7.53 -0.95 8.90
N VAL A 265 8.60 -1.46 8.28
CA VAL A 265 9.75 -0.63 7.92
C VAL A 265 9.38 0.20 6.70
N LEU A 266 9.58 1.51 6.78
CA LEU A 266 9.39 2.47 5.70
C LEU A 266 10.65 2.59 4.84
N SER A 267 11.82 2.62 5.49
CA SER A 267 13.13 2.68 4.85
C SER A 267 14.18 2.02 5.73
N ARG A 268 15.25 1.51 5.13
CA ARG A 268 16.43 0.99 5.84
C ARG A 268 17.62 1.91 5.58
N ALA A 269 18.46 2.11 6.58
CA ALA A 269 19.70 2.85 6.45
C ALA A 269 20.91 1.90 6.58
N GLY A 270 21.82 1.95 5.59
CA GLY A 270 23.11 1.24 5.62
C GLY A 270 23.02 -0.29 5.44
N ALA A 271 22.79 -0.73 4.20
CA ALA A 271 23.21 -2.06 3.75
C ALA A 271 24.72 -2.06 3.50
#